data_AF-A0A0S4L979-F1
#
_entry.id   AF-A0A0S4L979-F1
#
_cell.length_a   1.000
_cell.length_b   1.000
_cell.length_c   1.000
_cell.angle_alpha   90.00
_cell.angle_beta   90.00
_cell.angle_gamma   90.00
#
_symmetry.space_group_name_H-M   'P 1'
#
loop_
_entity.id
_entity.type
_entity.pdbx_description
1 polymer ?
#
loop_
_entity_poly.entity_id
_entity_poly.type
_entity_poly.pdbx_seq_one_letter_code
_entity_poly.pdbx_strand_id
1 'polypeptide(L)'
;MPELIECREWHLDLVVGQNSEALSAGMGPEQGRVTCYTAMRIEALKKTIAKHKRTAIILGIRADEEGTRAKERYFSSRDKHGEWDFLDQPPKL
;
A
#
# COMPACT_ATOMS: atom_id res chain seq x y z
N MET A 1 -17.11 -7.74 -9.68
CA MET A 1 -16.27 -6.85 -8.86
C MET A 1 -17.00 -5.53 -8.72
N PRO A 2 -17.63 -5.29 -7.55
CA PRO A 2 -18.37 -4.06 -7.27
C PRO A 2 -17.51 -2.79 -7.42
N GLU A 3 -16.22 -2.87 -7.06
CA GLU A 3 -15.33 -1.70 -7.09
C GLU A 3 -15.09 -1.16 -8.51
N LEU A 4 -15.16 -2.04 -9.53
CA LEU A 4 -15.03 -1.64 -10.93
C LEU A 4 -16.24 -0.86 -11.46
N ILE A 5 -17.41 -1.04 -10.84
CA ILE A 5 -18.65 -0.36 -11.22
C ILE A 5 -18.59 1.07 -10.67
N GLU A 6 -18.21 1.24 -9.41
CA GLU A 6 -18.09 2.54 -8.75
C GLU A 6 -17.05 3.45 -9.43
N CYS A 7 -15.87 2.94 -9.80
CA CYS A 7 -14.88 3.77 -10.52
C CYS A 7 -15.42 4.32 -11.85
N ARG A 8 -16.28 3.58 -12.55
CA ARG A 8 -16.88 4.03 -13.82
C ARG A 8 -17.91 5.12 -13.60
N GLU A 9 -18.73 5.00 -12.57
CA GLU A 9 -19.74 6.02 -12.21
C GLU A 9 -19.08 7.35 -11.83
N TRP A 10 -17.95 7.30 -11.14
CA TRP A 10 -17.21 8.48 -10.67
C TRP A 10 -16.15 8.97 -11.67
N HIS A 11 -16.06 8.35 -12.85
CA HIS A 11 -15.08 8.66 -13.89
C HIS A 11 -13.62 8.67 -13.39
N LEU A 12 -13.28 7.73 -12.50
CA LEU A 12 -11.95 7.59 -11.93
C LEU A 12 -11.08 6.64 -12.76
N ASP A 13 -9.80 6.97 -12.92
CA ASP A 13 -8.80 6.09 -13.52
C ASP A 13 -8.34 5.04 -12.49
N LEU A 14 -8.79 3.80 -12.67
CA LEU A 14 -8.44 2.70 -11.79
C LEU A 14 -7.14 2.02 -12.26
N VAL A 15 -6.08 2.22 -11.49
CA VAL A 15 -4.80 1.54 -11.70
C VAL A 15 -4.75 0.22 -10.93
N VAL A 16 -4.60 -0.89 -11.64
CA VAL A 16 -4.47 -2.23 -11.04
C VAL A 16 -3.02 -2.67 -11.04
N GLY A 17 -2.51 -2.98 -9.85
CA GLY A 17 -1.16 -3.49 -9.61
C GLY A 17 -1.14 -4.96 -9.18
N GLN A 18 -0.28 -5.77 -9.80
CA GLN A 18 -0.09 -7.17 -9.42
C GLN A 18 1.39 -7.55 -9.50
N ASN A 19 1.87 -8.32 -8.53
CA ASN A 19 3.21 -8.91 -8.59
C ASN A 19 3.18 -10.22 -9.41
N SER A 20 3.16 -10.10 -10.73
CA SER A 20 3.08 -11.23 -11.65
C SER A 20 4.27 -12.19 -11.54
N GLU A 21 5.45 -11.67 -11.19
CA GLU A 21 6.67 -12.47 -10.96
C GLU A 21 6.53 -13.40 -9.74
N ALA A 22 6.02 -12.86 -8.63
CA ALA A 22 5.77 -13.69 -7.44
C ALA A 22 4.67 -14.73 -7.73
N LEU A 23 3.63 -14.32 -8.46
CA LEU A 23 2.54 -15.22 -8.82
C LEU A 23 3.01 -16.35 -9.74
N SER A 24 3.83 -16.05 -10.76
CA SER A 24 4.38 -17.08 -11.67
C SER A 24 5.40 -17.99 -10.97
N ALA A 25 6.08 -17.50 -9.94
CA ALA A 25 6.95 -18.30 -9.08
C ALA A 25 6.17 -19.19 -8.07
N GLY A 26 4.83 -19.21 -8.14
CA GLY A 26 4.00 -20.04 -7.26
C GLY A 26 3.84 -19.49 -5.85
N MET A 27 4.03 -18.18 -5.65
CA MET A 27 3.81 -17.54 -4.34
C MET A 27 2.35 -17.70 -3.91
N GLY A 28 2.16 -18.21 -2.70
CA GLY A 28 0.85 -18.44 -2.11
C GLY A 28 0.89 -18.44 -0.58
N PRO A 29 -0.25 -18.74 0.06
CA PRO A 29 -0.35 -18.80 1.52
C PRO A 29 0.52 -19.91 2.15
N GLU A 30 0.77 -20.97 1.39
CA GLU A 30 1.54 -22.16 1.82
C GLU A 30 2.98 -21.83 2.23
N GLN A 31 3.57 -20.79 1.63
CA GLN A 31 4.91 -20.29 1.92
C GLN A 31 4.99 -19.41 3.19
N GLY A 32 3.89 -19.33 3.93
CA GLY A 32 3.77 -18.56 5.17
C GLY A 32 3.10 -17.21 4.96
N ARG A 33 2.26 -16.83 5.93
CA ARG A 33 1.43 -15.62 5.86
C ARG A 33 2.28 -14.36 5.62
N VAL A 34 3.33 -14.15 6.39
CA VAL A 34 4.15 -12.92 6.29
C VAL A 34 4.82 -12.84 4.91
N THR A 35 5.45 -13.92 4.46
CA THR A 35 6.12 -14.00 3.14
C THR A 35 5.17 -13.68 2.00
N CYS A 36 3.99 -14.31 2.03
CA CYS A 36 2.95 -14.10 1.02
C CYS A 36 2.45 -12.64 1.03
N TYR A 37 2.18 -12.06 2.20
CA TYR A 37 1.73 -10.67 2.32
C TYR A 37 2.79 -9.68 1.82
N THR A 38 4.05 -9.91 2.17
CA THR A 38 5.17 -9.07 1.68
C THR A 38 5.24 -9.12 0.16
N ALA A 39 5.26 -10.31 -0.44
CA ALA A 39 5.38 -10.46 -1.89
C ALA A 39 4.14 -9.94 -2.64
N MET A 40 2.94 -10.29 -2.19
CA MET A 40 1.69 -10.06 -2.94
C MET A 40 1.07 -8.70 -2.68
N ARG A 41 1.34 -8.05 -1.53
CA ARG A 41 0.77 -6.74 -1.19
C ARG A 41 1.83 -5.65 -1.14
N ILE A 42 2.88 -5.82 -0.32
CA ILE A 42 3.88 -4.77 -0.10
C ILE A 42 4.69 -4.52 -1.38
N GLU A 43 5.31 -5.56 -1.92
CA GLU A 43 6.13 -5.45 -3.13
C GLU A 43 5.29 -5.11 -4.37
N ALA A 44 4.08 -5.64 -4.46
CA ALA A 44 3.14 -5.28 -5.54
C ALA A 44 2.82 -3.77 -5.51
N LEU A 45 2.55 -3.21 -4.33
CA LEU A 45 2.26 -1.78 -4.17
C LEU A 45 3.48 -0.92 -4.48
N LYS A 46 4.66 -1.26 -3.93
CA LYS A 46 5.93 -0.55 -4.21
C LYS A 46 6.22 -0.51 -5.71
N LYS A 47 6.12 -1.65 -6.41
CA LYS A 47 6.30 -1.74 -7.88
C LYS A 47 5.29 -0.88 -8.64
N THR A 48 4.03 -0.88 -8.21
CA THR A 48 2.96 -0.12 -8.88
C THR A 48 3.15 1.40 -8.72
N ILE A 49 3.47 1.87 -7.52
CA ILE A 49 3.79 3.28 -7.26
C ILE A 49 4.96 3.75 -8.14
N ALA A 50 6.04 2.96 -8.18
CA ALA A 50 7.23 3.25 -8.98
C ALA A 50 6.92 3.28 -10.49
N LYS A 51 6.18 2.27 -11.00
CA LYS A 51 5.77 2.19 -12.41
C LYS A 51 4.99 3.41 -12.87
N HIS A 52 4.08 3.91 -12.02
CA HIS A 52 3.25 5.08 -12.31
C HIS A 52 3.86 6.41 -11.82
N LYS A 53 5.12 6.39 -11.35
CA LYS A 53 5.88 7.56 -10.89
C LYS A 53 5.10 8.44 -9.89
N ARG A 54 4.34 7.81 -8.99
CA ARG A 54 3.58 8.52 -7.97
C ARG A 54 4.51 8.90 -6.81
N THR A 55 4.46 10.15 -6.38
CA THR A 55 5.26 10.66 -5.25
C THR A 55 4.50 10.62 -3.93
N ALA A 56 3.17 10.53 -3.98
CA ALA A 56 2.30 10.42 -2.82
C ALA A 56 1.09 9.53 -3.12
N ILE A 57 0.55 8.92 -2.07
CA ILE A 57 -0.70 8.17 -2.10
C ILE A 57 -1.58 8.63 -0.95
N ILE A 58 -2.90 8.62 -1.17
CA ILE A 58 -3.89 8.86 -0.12
C ILE A 58 -4.45 7.50 0.29
N LEU A 59 -4.52 7.26 1.59
CA LEU A 59 -5.00 6.02 2.17
C LEU A 59 -6.20 6.31 3.07
N GLY A 60 -7.22 5.46 3.01
CA GLY A 60 -8.38 5.54 3.90
C GLY A 60 -8.16 4.84 5.25
N ILE A 61 -6.94 4.86 5.77
CA ILE A 61 -6.60 4.24 7.06
C ILE A 61 -7.20 5.07 8.20
N ARG A 62 -7.86 4.40 9.15
CA ARG A 62 -8.40 5.05 10.35
C ARG A 62 -7.68 4.59 11.62
N ALA A 63 -7.56 5.50 12.58
CA ALA A 63 -6.88 5.27 13.84
C ALA A 63 -7.63 4.31 14.78
N ASP A 64 -8.95 4.15 14.59
CA ASP A 64 -9.80 3.28 15.40
C ASP A 64 -9.90 1.85 14.87
N GLU A 65 -9.33 1.56 13.69
CA GLU A 65 -9.34 0.21 13.10
C GLU A 65 -8.41 -0.78 13.82
N GLU A 66 -7.32 -0.31 14.42
CA GLU A 66 -6.30 -1.16 15.04
C GLU A 66 -5.58 -0.40 16.17
N GLY A 67 -5.37 -1.05 17.32
CA GLY A 67 -4.91 -0.36 18.54
C GLY A 67 -3.52 0.29 18.42
N THR A 68 -2.66 -0.25 17.56
CA THR A 68 -1.32 0.30 17.30
C THR A 68 -1.34 1.60 16.49
N ARG A 69 -2.47 1.95 15.87
CA ARG A 69 -2.63 3.14 15.02
C ARG A 69 -2.98 4.40 15.77
N ALA A 70 -3.22 4.33 17.08
CA ALA A 70 -3.57 5.50 17.90
C ALA A 70 -2.52 6.64 17.85
N LYS A 71 -1.27 6.34 17.46
CA LYS A 71 -0.19 7.32 17.31
C LYS A 71 0.19 7.62 15.85
N GLU A 72 -0.58 7.15 14.86
CA GLU A 72 -0.36 7.53 13.46
C GLU A 72 -0.55 9.04 13.25
N ARG A 73 -0.02 9.52 12.13
CA ARG A 73 -0.08 10.92 11.69
C ARG A 73 -0.86 11.00 10.38
N TYR A 74 -1.41 12.17 10.08
CA TYR A 74 -2.04 12.42 8.78
C TYR A 74 -1.06 12.29 7.61
N PHE A 75 0.22 12.61 7.84
CA PHE A 75 1.30 12.45 6.87
C PHE A 75 2.28 11.39 7.36
N SER A 76 2.65 10.48 6.45
CA SER A 76 3.65 9.45 6.69
C SER A 76 4.71 9.54 5.59
N SER A 77 5.69 10.42 5.78
CA SER A 77 6.81 10.60 4.86
C SER A 77 7.60 9.31 4.71
N ARG A 78 8.05 9.03 3.49
CA ARG A 78 8.86 7.85 3.15
C ARG A 78 10.14 8.29 2.48
N ASP A 79 11.21 7.56 2.74
CA ASP A 79 12.47 7.77 2.05
C ASP A 79 12.43 7.24 0.60
N LYS A 80 13.55 7.36 -0.11
CA LYS A 80 13.70 6.86 -1.49
C LYS A 80 13.53 5.35 -1.64
N HIS A 81 13.61 4.58 -0.55
CA HIS A 81 13.43 3.13 -0.51
C HIS A 81 11.99 2.74 -0.10
N GLY A 82 11.15 3.73 0.23
CA GLY A 82 9.80 3.54 0.73
C GLY A 82 9.74 3.18 2.22
N GLU A 83 10.85 3.35 2.94
CA GLU A 83 10.96 3.05 4.36
C GLU A 83 10.47 4.22 5.20
N TRP A 84 10.05 3.91 6.44
CA TRP A 84 9.53 4.88 7.39
C TRP A 84 10.50 5.09 8.53
N ASP A 85 10.86 6.35 8.77
CA ASP A 85 11.68 6.74 9.90
C ASP A 85 10.79 7.23 11.05
N PHE A 86 10.81 6.51 12.16
CA PHE A 86 10.01 6.84 13.34
C PHE A 86 10.54 8.06 14.11
N LEU A 87 11.81 8.44 13.90
CA LEU A 87 12.42 9.62 14.53
C LEU A 87 12.07 10.88 13.75
N ASP A 88 11.98 10.78 12.43
CA ASP A 88 11.64 11.89 11.54
C ASP A 88 10.12 12.01 11.33
N GLN A 89 9.42 12.39 12.41
CA GLN A 89 7.98 12.62 12.37
C GLN A 89 7.65 14.10 12.50
N PRO A 90 6.79 14.66 11.64
CA PRO A 90 6.37 16.04 11.76
C PRO A 90 5.72 16.29 13.13
N PRO A 91 5.93 17.49 13.72
CA PRO A 91 5.31 17.86 15.00
C PRO A 91 3.79 17.68 14.95
N LYS A 92 3.19 17.21 16.04
CA LYS A 92 1.73 17.26 16.18
C LYS A 92 1.34 18.71 16.46
N LEU A 93 0.48 19.28 15.61
CA LEU A 93 -0.25 20.51 15.88
C LEU A 93 -1.33 20.26 16.94
#